data_AF-A0A3M1MWZ5-F1
#
_entry.id   AF-A0A3M1MWZ5-F1
#
_cell.length_a   1.000
_cell.length_b   1.000
_cell.length_c   1.000
_cell.angle_alpha   90.00
_cell.angle_beta   90.00
_cell.angle_gamma   90.00
#
_symmetry.space_group_name_H-M   'P 1'
#
loop_
_entity.id
_entity.type
_entity.pdbx_description
1 polymer ?
#
loop_
_entity_poly.entity_id
_entity_poly.type
_entity_poly.pdbx_seq_one_letter_code
_entity_poly.pdbx_strand_id
1 'polypeptide(L)'
;MVCLLVWLDSRQCDGECQGRSGFLDRKPPNMLAFSHFRTGDRIMRIISGTARGHRLATFRTENIRPTPDRVREAIFNMLVSRIGPLEGLRVLDLFAGSGAMGIEALSRGAADAVFVDPGREAARLIERNLRHCRLEGSGRLIRRDAASALAELASDSFDLAFLDPPYHSGLAGELVAALVSRRLLSPGAWLVVETDGSEEPTPRPDGINLELERRFGRIRIELLRKGETP
;
A
#
# COMPACT_ATOMS: atom_id res chain seq x y z
N MET A 1 9.10 -45.85 -36.37
CA MET A 1 7.89 -45.84 -37.23
C MET A 1 7.25 -44.45 -37.07
N VAL A 2 7.91 -43.37 -37.50
CA VAL A 2 8.01 -42.75 -38.84
C VAL A 2 6.67 -42.27 -39.42
N CYS A 3 6.52 -40.93 -39.49
CA CYS A 3 5.86 -40.06 -40.49
C CYS A 3 5.40 -38.79 -39.75
N LEU A 4 6.03 -37.61 -39.82
CA LEU A 4 6.61 -36.84 -40.93
C LEU A 4 5.63 -36.62 -42.09
N LEU A 5 5.06 -35.41 -42.16
CA LEU A 5 4.68 -34.77 -43.42
C LEU A 5 5.08 -33.29 -43.35
N VAL A 6 6.24 -33.06 -43.96
CA VAL A 6 6.73 -31.79 -44.46
C VAL A 6 5.98 -31.51 -45.77
N TRP A 7 5.57 -30.27 -46.00
CA TRP A 7 5.33 -29.77 -47.35
C TRP A 7 6.34 -28.65 -47.61
N LEU A 8 7.31 -28.98 -48.46
CA LEU A 8 8.21 -28.06 -49.14
C LEU A 8 7.53 -27.67 -50.45
N ASP A 9 7.47 -26.37 -50.76
CA ASP A 9 7.59 -25.96 -52.15
C ASP A 9 8.62 -24.83 -52.24
N SER A 10 9.56 -25.07 -53.15
CA SER A 10 10.73 -24.27 -53.43
C SER A 10 10.46 -23.55 -54.74
N ARG A 11 10.45 -22.21 -54.73
CA ARG A 11 10.77 -21.46 -55.95
C ARG A 11 11.77 -20.35 -55.67
N GLN A 12 12.90 -20.54 -56.32
CA GLN A 12 14.02 -19.65 -56.48
C GLN A 12 13.69 -18.70 -57.64
N CYS A 13 13.74 -17.39 -57.39
CA CYS A 13 13.93 -16.38 -58.43
C CYS A 13 14.86 -15.31 -57.87
N ASP A 14 16.04 -15.25 -58.48
CA ASP A 14 17.04 -14.19 -58.34
C ASP A 14 16.47 -12.84 -58.79
N GLY A 15 16.88 -11.75 -58.13
CA GLY A 15 16.60 -10.40 -58.61
C GLY A 15 16.64 -9.34 -57.51
N GLU A 16 17.74 -8.58 -57.47
CA GLU A 16 17.87 -7.33 -56.72
C GLU A 16 16.70 -6.38 -57.01
N CYS A 17 16.04 -5.86 -55.97
CA CYS A 17 15.32 -4.60 -56.04
C CYS A 17 15.45 -3.85 -54.72
N GLN A 18 16.09 -2.69 -54.83
CA GLN A 18 16.35 -1.72 -53.79
C GLN A 18 15.05 -1.17 -53.21
N GLY A 19 15.04 -0.99 -51.88
CA GLY A 19 14.37 0.10 -51.16
C GLY A 19 12.85 0.23 -51.27
N ARG A 20 12.14 0.05 -50.15
CA ARG A 20 11.21 1.07 -49.60
C ARG A 20 10.63 0.64 -48.25
N SER A 21 10.66 1.62 -47.35
CA SER A 21 9.82 1.90 -46.18
C SER A 21 8.57 1.04 -45.95
N GLY A 22 8.35 0.67 -44.68
CA GLY A 22 6.99 0.55 -44.13
C GLY A 22 6.68 -0.69 -43.30
N PHE A 23 7.53 -1.07 -42.34
CA PHE A 23 7.08 -2.00 -41.29
C PHE A 23 6.36 -1.19 -40.20
N LEU A 24 5.04 -1.14 -40.32
CA LEU A 24 4.13 -0.57 -39.32
C LEU A 24 4.22 -1.41 -38.04
N ASP A 25 5.02 -0.89 -37.11
CA ASP A 25 5.13 -1.33 -35.72
C ASP A 25 3.76 -1.19 -35.03
N ARG A 26 3.01 -2.30 -34.99
CA ARG A 26 1.76 -2.39 -34.23
C ARG A 26 2.11 -2.41 -32.74
N LYS A 27 2.21 -1.22 -32.13
CA LYS A 27 2.25 -1.06 -30.67
C LYS A 27 1.04 -1.73 -30.02
N PRO A 28 1.23 -2.52 -28.94
CA PRO A 28 0.11 -3.04 -28.16
C PRO A 28 -0.66 -1.88 -27.50
N PRO A 29 -2.00 -1.91 -27.46
CA PRO A 29 -2.80 -0.80 -26.95
C PRO A 29 -2.87 -0.88 -25.41
N ASN A 30 -1.80 -0.51 -24.70
CA ASN A 30 -1.90 0.02 -23.32
C ASN A 30 -0.58 0.54 -22.70
N MET A 31 0.32 1.14 -23.48
CA MET A 31 1.61 1.66 -22.98
C MET A 31 1.63 3.19 -22.79
N LEU A 32 0.49 3.85 -22.54
CA LEU A 32 0.39 5.33 -22.51
C LEU A 32 -0.09 5.95 -21.18
N ALA A 33 -0.03 5.23 -20.05
CA ALA A 33 -0.41 5.80 -18.74
C ALA A 33 0.76 5.99 -17.75
N PHE A 34 2.01 5.99 -18.23
CA PHE A 34 3.20 6.26 -17.41
C PHE A 34 4.20 7.23 -18.05
N SER A 35 3.90 7.76 -19.24
CA SER A 35 4.77 8.71 -19.93
C SER A 35 4.44 10.14 -19.49
N HIS A 36 5.24 10.66 -18.55
CA HIS A 36 5.73 12.05 -18.39
C HIS A 36 6.08 12.28 -16.90
N PHE A 37 7.24 11.78 -16.47
CA PHE A 37 7.81 12.11 -15.15
C PHE A 37 9.06 12.96 -15.38
N ARG A 38 9.13 14.14 -14.76
CA ARG A 38 10.31 15.01 -14.80
C ARG A 38 11.39 14.44 -13.87
N THR A 39 12.66 14.68 -14.21
CA THR A 39 13.88 14.13 -13.57
C THR A 39 14.11 14.62 -12.11
N GLY A 40 13.08 15.07 -11.40
CA GLY A 40 13.15 15.55 -10.01
C GLY A 40 11.99 15.13 -9.11
N ASP A 41 10.97 14.43 -9.63
CA ASP A 41 9.88 13.93 -8.80
C ASP A 41 10.38 12.76 -7.95
N ARG A 42 10.29 12.87 -6.62
CA ARG A 42 10.47 11.71 -5.74
C ARG A 42 9.32 10.73 -5.98
N ILE A 43 9.59 9.76 -6.85
CA ILE A 43 8.65 8.70 -7.19
C ILE A 43 8.50 7.77 -5.98
N MET A 44 7.30 7.71 -5.42
CA MET A 44 6.95 6.73 -4.39
C MET A 44 7.03 5.30 -4.96
N ARG A 45 7.72 4.41 -4.24
CA ARG A 45 7.93 3.01 -4.65
C ARG A 45 7.78 2.05 -3.49
N ILE A 46 7.46 0.80 -3.80
CA ILE A 46 7.54 -0.29 -2.84
C ILE A 46 9.00 -0.58 -2.51
N ILE A 47 9.29 -0.64 -1.21
CA ILE A 47 10.65 -0.66 -0.65
C ILE A 47 11.17 -2.10 -0.57
N SER A 48 10.32 -3.05 -0.18
CA SER A 48 10.70 -4.46 0.04
C SER A 48 9.58 -5.43 -0.27
N GLY A 49 9.91 -6.73 -0.29
CA GLY A 49 8.95 -7.80 -0.54
C GLY A 49 8.75 -8.12 -2.03
N THR A 50 7.65 -8.81 -2.35
CA THR A 50 7.35 -9.37 -3.66
C THR A 50 7.14 -8.30 -4.74
N ALA A 51 6.65 -7.11 -4.37
CA ALA A 51 6.43 -5.98 -5.28
C ALA A 51 7.55 -4.93 -5.23
N ARG A 52 8.71 -5.25 -4.64
CA ARG A 52 9.84 -4.30 -4.49
C ARG A 52 10.18 -3.59 -5.80
N GLY A 53 10.34 -2.27 -5.72
CA GLY A 53 10.75 -1.43 -6.85
C GLY A 53 9.61 -0.97 -7.76
N HIS A 54 8.41 -1.54 -7.63
CA HIS A 54 7.21 -1.06 -8.31
C HIS A 54 6.90 0.37 -7.89
N ARG A 55 6.51 1.20 -8.88
CA ARG A 55 6.15 2.60 -8.65
C ARG A 55 4.69 2.68 -8.26
N LEU A 56 4.39 3.45 -7.24
CA LEU A 56 3.02 3.71 -6.85
C LEU A 56 2.53 4.98 -7.54
N ALA A 57 1.33 4.91 -8.12
CA ALA A 57 0.58 6.09 -8.49
C ALA A 57 0.18 6.84 -7.22
N THR A 58 0.28 8.16 -7.25
CA THR A 58 -0.06 9.05 -6.13
C THR A 58 -0.91 10.21 -6.63
N PHE A 59 -1.48 10.99 -5.71
CA PHE A 59 -2.20 12.22 -6.03
C PHE A 59 -1.33 13.19 -6.84
N ARG A 60 -1.92 13.88 -7.81
CA ARG A 60 -1.19 14.77 -8.74
C ARG A 60 -0.76 16.10 -8.11
N THR A 61 -1.21 16.40 -6.89
CA THR A 61 -0.96 17.67 -6.22
C THR A 61 0.34 17.67 -5.44
N GLU A 62 1.19 18.66 -5.71
CA GLU A 62 2.48 18.93 -5.04
C GLU A 62 2.34 19.21 -3.52
N ASN A 63 1.14 19.48 -3.02
CA ASN A 63 0.87 19.87 -1.63
C ASN A 63 0.66 18.71 -0.64
N ILE A 64 0.38 17.49 -1.11
CA ILE A 64 0.34 16.32 -0.22
C ILE A 64 1.74 15.71 -0.29
N ARG A 65 2.64 16.18 0.58
CA ARG A 65 3.96 15.57 0.70
C ARG A 65 3.72 14.16 1.26
N PRO A 66 3.88 13.09 0.46
CA PRO A 66 3.65 11.75 0.99
C PRO A 66 4.62 11.53 2.15
N THR A 67 4.21 10.75 3.16
CA THR A 67 5.12 10.20 4.17
C THR A 67 6.39 9.76 3.45
N PRO A 68 7.54 10.44 3.66
CA PRO A 68 8.70 10.25 2.81
C PRO A 68 9.05 8.78 2.77
N ASP A 69 9.50 8.24 1.62
CA ASP A 69 9.85 6.80 1.54
C ASP A 69 10.76 6.35 2.70
N ARG A 70 11.61 7.26 3.22
CA ARG A 70 12.43 7.06 4.43
C ARG A 70 11.63 6.85 5.72
N VAL A 71 10.54 7.58 5.92
CA VAL A 71 9.65 7.40 7.09
C VAL A 71 8.89 6.08 6.95
N ARG A 72 8.35 5.76 5.77
CA ARG A 72 7.72 4.45 5.53
C ARG A 72 8.71 3.31 5.75
N GLU A 73 9.93 3.41 5.20
CA GLU A 73 11.01 2.44 5.43
C GLU A 73 11.33 2.29 6.92
N ALA A 74 11.45 3.42 7.64
CA ALA A 74 11.71 3.39 9.07
C ALA A 74 10.56 2.72 9.85
N ILE A 75 9.29 3.03 9.54
CA ILE A 75 8.12 2.38 10.15
C ILE A 75 8.20 0.87 9.99
N PHE A 76 8.38 0.39 8.75
CA PHE A 76 8.45 -1.05 8.51
C PHE A 76 9.67 -1.72 9.13
N ASN A 77 10.82 -1.04 9.21
CA ASN A 77 11.98 -1.56 9.92
C ASN A 77 11.72 -1.69 11.42
N MET A 78 11.06 -0.70 12.03
CA MET A 78 10.69 -0.74 13.45
C MET A 78 9.64 -1.81 13.76
N LEU A 79 8.70 -2.05 12.84
CA LEU A 79 7.71 -3.13 12.93
C LEU A 79 8.37 -4.50 12.81
N VAL A 80 9.15 -4.73 11.75
CA VAL A 80 9.79 -6.04 11.50
C VAL A 80 10.75 -6.40 12.62
N SER A 81 11.46 -5.43 13.21
CA SER A 81 12.35 -5.71 14.35
C SER A 81 11.62 -6.14 15.63
N ARG A 82 10.30 -5.95 15.71
CA ARG A 82 9.48 -6.23 16.90
C ARG A 82 8.54 -7.42 16.68
N ILE A 83 7.88 -7.45 15.54
CA ILE A 83 6.87 -8.46 15.17
C ILE A 83 7.53 -9.65 14.48
N GLY A 84 8.63 -9.43 13.77
CA GLY A 84 9.19 -10.38 12.82
C GLY A 84 8.61 -10.20 11.42
N PRO A 85 8.65 -11.24 10.56
CA PRO A 85 8.02 -11.22 9.24
C PRO A 85 6.54 -10.86 9.34
N LEU A 86 6.01 -10.11 8.37
CA LEU A 86 4.59 -9.75 8.33
C LEU A 86 3.72 -10.86 7.71
N GLU A 87 4.27 -12.07 7.61
CA GLU A 87 3.64 -13.17 6.90
C GLU A 87 2.39 -13.65 7.65
N GLY A 88 1.27 -13.74 6.92
CA GLY A 88 -0.01 -14.18 7.49
C GLY A 88 -0.79 -13.09 8.23
N LEU A 89 -0.23 -11.90 8.45
CA LEU A 89 -0.91 -10.83 9.19
C LEU A 89 -2.07 -10.23 8.39
N ARG A 90 -3.16 -9.89 9.08
CA ARG A 90 -4.27 -9.10 8.56
C ARG A 90 -4.06 -7.63 8.89
N VAL A 91 -4.10 -6.79 7.86
CA VAL A 91 -3.71 -5.37 7.96
C VAL A 91 -4.92 -4.47 7.76
N LEU A 92 -5.00 -3.40 8.54
CA LEU A 92 -5.95 -2.30 8.36
C LEU A 92 -5.20 -1.00 8.06
N ASP A 93 -5.60 -0.28 7.03
CA ASP A 93 -5.08 1.04 6.66
C ASP A 93 -6.23 2.05 6.67
N LEU A 94 -6.39 2.80 7.78
CA LEU A 94 -7.59 3.61 8.06
C LEU A 94 -7.68 4.93 7.30
N PHE A 95 -6.56 5.37 6.71
CA PHE A 95 -6.44 6.59 5.92
C PHE A 95 -5.61 6.30 4.68
N ALA A 96 -6.07 5.35 3.88
CA ALA A 96 -5.24 4.66 2.92
C ALA A 96 -4.64 5.58 1.84
N GLY A 97 -5.36 6.62 1.39
CA GLY A 97 -4.88 7.52 0.35
C GLY A 97 -4.50 6.77 -0.94
N SER A 98 -3.20 6.67 -1.24
CA SER A 98 -2.70 5.89 -2.39
C SER A 98 -2.58 4.38 -2.13
N GLY A 99 -2.79 3.95 -0.88
CA GLY A 99 -2.64 2.57 -0.38
C GLY A 99 -1.20 2.21 -0.02
N ALA A 100 -0.30 3.19 0.13
CA ALA A 100 1.13 2.91 0.21
C ALA A 100 1.53 2.06 1.42
N MET A 101 0.90 2.25 2.58
CA MET A 101 1.20 1.48 3.80
C MET A 101 0.67 0.06 3.68
N GLY A 102 -0.62 -0.12 3.39
CA GLY A 102 -1.18 -1.47 3.22
C GLY A 102 -0.53 -2.27 2.08
N ILE A 103 -0.20 -1.65 0.94
CA ILE A 103 0.46 -2.36 -0.18
C ILE A 103 1.90 -2.74 0.17
N GLU A 104 2.63 -1.91 0.91
CA GLU A 104 3.97 -2.28 1.40
C GLU A 104 3.90 -3.46 2.39
N ALA A 105 2.87 -3.51 3.24
CA ALA A 105 2.63 -4.65 4.12
C ALA A 105 2.31 -5.94 3.35
N LEU A 106 1.42 -5.87 2.35
CA LEU A 106 1.11 -6.98 1.45
C LEU A 106 2.35 -7.47 0.70
N SER A 107 3.15 -6.55 0.16
CA SER A 107 4.41 -6.88 -0.50
C SER A 107 5.35 -7.67 0.43
N ARG A 108 5.36 -7.33 1.72
CA ARG A 108 6.17 -7.99 2.76
C ARG A 108 5.57 -9.29 3.31
N GLY A 109 4.45 -9.76 2.76
CA GLY A 109 3.87 -11.07 3.07
C GLY A 109 2.57 -11.05 3.88
N ALA A 110 2.01 -9.88 4.21
CA ALA A 110 0.70 -9.83 4.86
C ALA A 110 -0.36 -10.58 4.02
N ALA A 111 -1.25 -11.31 4.69
CA ALA A 111 -2.23 -12.17 4.04
C ALA A 111 -3.29 -11.35 3.29
N ASP A 112 -3.85 -10.35 3.97
CA ASP A 112 -4.81 -9.41 3.42
C ASP A 112 -4.64 -8.02 4.03
N ALA A 113 -5.09 -7.01 3.29
CA ALA A 113 -5.15 -5.63 3.75
C ALA A 113 -6.50 -5.00 3.43
N VAL A 114 -7.09 -4.37 4.44
CA VAL A 114 -8.28 -3.56 4.32
C VAL A 114 -7.88 -2.09 4.23
N PHE A 115 -8.25 -1.44 3.14
CA PHE A 115 -7.98 -0.03 2.88
C PHE A 115 -9.24 0.78 3.09
N VAL A 116 -9.17 1.82 3.91
CA VAL A 116 -10.30 2.72 4.19
C VAL A 116 -9.95 4.11 3.70
N ASP A 117 -10.77 4.64 2.80
CA ASP A 117 -10.70 6.04 2.36
C ASP A 117 -12.01 6.47 1.69
N PRO A 118 -12.62 7.62 2.04
CA PRO A 118 -13.86 8.07 1.41
C PRO A 118 -13.65 8.57 -0.04
N GLY A 119 -12.42 8.95 -0.38
CA GLY A 119 -12.04 9.57 -1.65
C GLY A 119 -12.21 8.65 -2.85
N ARG A 120 -12.90 9.15 -3.90
CA ARG A 120 -13.01 8.43 -5.17
C ARG A 120 -11.66 8.32 -5.89
N GLU A 121 -10.80 9.32 -5.74
CA GLU A 121 -9.45 9.28 -6.30
C GLU A 121 -8.57 8.28 -5.56
N ALA A 122 -8.59 8.29 -4.23
CA ALA A 122 -7.91 7.30 -3.38
C ALA A 122 -8.28 5.87 -3.79
N ALA A 123 -9.59 5.57 -3.88
CA ALA A 123 -10.09 4.29 -4.36
C ALA A 123 -9.47 3.85 -5.69
N ARG A 124 -9.46 4.74 -6.69
CA ARG A 124 -8.88 4.48 -8.01
C ARG A 124 -7.37 4.24 -7.94
N LEU A 125 -6.66 5.00 -7.10
CA LEU A 125 -5.22 4.86 -6.90
C LEU A 125 -4.89 3.51 -6.25
N ILE A 126 -5.61 3.13 -5.19
CA ILE A 126 -5.45 1.86 -4.49
C ILE A 126 -5.68 0.68 -5.45
N GLU A 127 -6.80 0.66 -6.18
CA GLU A 127 -7.09 -0.39 -7.16
C GLU A 127 -6.02 -0.47 -8.27
N ARG A 128 -5.58 0.68 -8.78
CA ARG A 128 -4.51 0.74 -9.78
C ARG A 128 -3.20 0.20 -9.23
N ASN A 129 -2.84 0.59 -8.01
CA ASN A 129 -1.58 0.23 -7.38
C ASN A 129 -1.54 -1.25 -7.00
N LEU A 130 -2.64 -1.80 -6.47
CA LEU A 130 -2.80 -3.23 -6.21
C LEU A 130 -2.58 -4.04 -7.49
N ARG A 131 -3.28 -3.70 -8.58
CA ARG A 131 -3.07 -4.36 -9.89
C ARG A 131 -1.64 -4.21 -10.41
N HIS A 132 -1.05 -3.01 -10.29
CA HIS A 132 0.31 -2.77 -10.74
C HIS A 132 1.33 -3.62 -9.97
N CYS A 133 1.07 -3.87 -8.69
CA CYS A 133 1.91 -4.68 -7.81
C CYS A 133 1.53 -6.17 -7.82
N ARG A 134 0.49 -6.58 -8.58
CA ARG A 134 -0.05 -7.95 -8.63
C ARG A 134 -0.58 -8.45 -7.27
N LEU A 135 -1.25 -7.58 -6.54
CA LEU A 135 -1.78 -7.80 -5.18
C LEU A 135 -3.30 -7.60 -5.08
N GLU A 136 -4.00 -7.50 -6.21
CA GLU A 136 -5.45 -7.24 -6.28
C GLU A 136 -6.31 -8.28 -5.55
N GLY A 137 -5.83 -9.53 -5.40
CA GLY A 137 -6.53 -10.59 -4.67
C GLY A 137 -6.44 -10.49 -3.15
N SER A 138 -5.55 -9.64 -2.62
CA SER A 138 -5.27 -9.51 -1.19
C SER A 138 -5.72 -8.17 -0.61
N GLY A 139 -6.40 -7.33 -1.39
CA GLY A 139 -6.85 -6.01 -0.97
C GLY A 139 -8.37 -5.87 -0.95
N ARG A 140 -8.93 -5.40 0.17
CA ARG A 140 -10.35 -5.01 0.29
C ARG A 140 -10.47 -3.51 0.54
N LEU A 141 -11.18 -2.80 -0.34
CA LEU A 141 -11.39 -1.35 -0.22
C LEU A 141 -12.75 -1.04 0.40
N ILE A 142 -12.78 -0.18 1.43
CA ILE A 142 -13.99 0.38 2.04
C ILE A 142 -14.00 1.89 1.79
N ARG A 143 -15.00 2.34 1.03
CA ARG A 143 -15.11 3.76 0.61
C ARG A 143 -15.96 4.58 1.58
N ARG A 144 -15.45 4.73 2.80
CA ARG A 144 -16.07 5.45 3.92
C ARG A 144 -15.02 6.24 4.69
N ASP A 145 -15.46 7.18 5.52
CA ASP A 145 -14.59 7.72 6.57
C ASP A 145 -14.23 6.63 7.59
N ALA A 146 -13.13 6.83 8.32
CA ALA A 146 -12.58 5.85 9.25
C ALA A 146 -13.58 5.41 10.32
N ALA A 147 -14.32 6.35 10.94
CA ALA A 147 -15.26 6.03 12.01
C ALA A 147 -16.44 5.17 11.50
N SER A 148 -17.02 5.54 10.36
CA SER A 148 -18.07 4.76 9.72
C SER A 148 -17.58 3.38 9.27
N ALA A 149 -16.36 3.29 8.71
CA ALA A 149 -15.78 2.02 8.31
C ALA A 149 -15.57 1.07 9.48
N LEU A 150 -15.05 1.56 10.62
CA LEU A 150 -14.91 0.75 11.84
C LEU A 150 -16.26 0.22 12.35
N ALA A 151 -17.37 0.93 12.10
CA ALA A 151 -18.70 0.43 12.44
C ALA A 151 -19.17 -0.72 11.53
N GLU A 152 -18.75 -0.75 10.27
CA GLU A 152 -19.08 -1.80 9.30
C GLU A 152 -18.23 -3.08 9.48
N LEU A 153 -17.05 -2.98 10.11
CA LEU A 153 -16.05 -4.04 10.26
C LEU A 153 -16.34 -5.08 11.38
N ALA A 154 -17.59 -5.22 11.83
CA ALA A 154 -17.95 -5.91 13.08
C ALA A 154 -17.55 -7.40 13.22
N SER A 155 -17.04 -8.05 12.17
CA SER A 155 -16.56 -9.45 12.20
C SER A 155 -15.08 -9.60 11.86
N ASP A 156 -14.37 -8.49 11.66
CA ASP A 156 -12.95 -8.50 11.34
C ASP A 156 -12.09 -8.35 12.60
N SER A 157 -10.85 -8.85 12.51
CA SER A 157 -9.80 -8.62 13.50
C SER A 157 -8.49 -8.43 12.75
N PHE A 158 -7.69 -7.46 13.18
CA PHE A 158 -6.46 -7.05 12.53
C PHE A 158 -5.27 -7.23 13.48
N ASP A 159 -4.16 -7.67 12.91
CA ASP A 159 -2.89 -7.85 13.61
C ASP A 159 -2.01 -6.61 13.51
N LEU A 160 -2.25 -5.78 12.49
CA LEU A 160 -1.56 -4.51 12.27
C LEU A 160 -2.53 -3.46 11.74
N ALA A 161 -2.58 -2.28 12.38
CA ALA A 161 -3.37 -1.15 11.93
C ALA A 161 -2.50 0.10 11.70
N PHE A 162 -2.69 0.78 10.58
CA PHE A 162 -2.10 2.08 10.28
C PHE A 162 -3.14 3.19 10.43
N LEU A 163 -2.80 4.20 11.22
CA LEU A 163 -3.62 5.38 11.49
C LEU A 163 -2.80 6.62 11.15
N ASP A 164 -3.15 7.29 10.05
CA ASP A 164 -2.59 8.59 9.66
C ASP A 164 -3.73 9.62 9.51
N PRO A 165 -4.42 9.97 10.62
CA PRO A 165 -5.51 10.92 10.57
C PRO A 165 -4.99 12.32 10.19
N PRO A 166 -5.87 13.19 9.64
CA PRO A 166 -5.53 14.59 9.47
C PRO A 166 -5.01 15.21 10.77
N TYR A 167 -3.88 15.93 10.71
CA TYR A 167 -3.26 16.55 11.89
C TYR A 167 -4.19 17.50 12.62
N HIS A 168 -4.04 17.57 13.94
CA HIS A 168 -4.83 18.41 14.84
C HIS A 168 -6.34 18.15 14.80
N SER A 169 -6.77 16.97 14.33
CA SER A 169 -8.19 16.58 14.28
C SER A 169 -8.71 15.97 15.58
N GLY A 170 -7.83 15.52 16.48
CA GLY A 170 -8.20 14.75 17.68
C GLY A 170 -8.63 13.30 17.39
N LEU A 171 -8.71 12.89 16.12
CA LEU A 171 -9.26 11.59 15.73
C LEU A 171 -8.38 10.39 16.12
N ALA A 172 -7.08 10.58 16.31
CA ALA A 172 -6.16 9.48 16.61
C ALA A 172 -6.60 8.68 17.85
N GLY A 173 -6.86 9.36 18.97
CA GLY A 173 -7.30 8.72 20.21
C GLY A 173 -8.69 8.07 20.08
N GLU A 174 -9.62 8.74 19.40
CA GLU A 174 -10.97 8.23 19.15
C GLU A 174 -10.96 6.93 18.34
N LEU A 175 -10.13 6.87 17.31
CA LEU A 175 -10.00 5.68 16.45
C LEU A 175 -9.31 4.52 17.16
N VAL A 176 -8.28 4.80 17.98
CA VAL A 176 -7.67 3.76 18.84
C VAL A 176 -8.71 3.21 19.83
N ALA A 177 -9.50 4.07 20.48
CA ALA A 177 -10.57 3.64 21.36
C ALA A 177 -11.68 2.85 20.63
N ALA A 178 -12.03 3.26 19.41
CA ALA A 178 -13.00 2.56 18.58
C ALA A 178 -12.51 1.15 18.18
N LEU A 179 -11.23 1.01 17.80
CA LEU A 179 -10.62 -0.28 17.46
C LEU A 179 -10.67 -1.26 18.66
N VAL A 180 -10.39 -0.76 19.86
CA VAL A 180 -10.44 -1.56 21.09
C VAL A 180 -11.86 -1.95 21.47
N SER A 181 -12.76 -0.96 21.60
CA SER A 181 -14.15 -1.18 22.04
C SER A 181 -14.93 -2.09 21.10
N ARG A 182 -14.64 -2.04 19.80
CA ARG A 182 -15.26 -2.91 18.77
C ARG A 182 -14.56 -4.26 18.60
N ARG A 183 -13.50 -4.52 19.37
CA ARG A 183 -12.71 -5.76 19.33
C ARG A 183 -12.12 -6.08 17.95
N LEU A 184 -11.71 -5.04 17.21
CA LEU A 184 -11.16 -5.16 15.86
C LEU A 184 -9.66 -5.45 15.84
N LEU A 185 -9.03 -5.61 17.00
CA LEU A 185 -7.61 -5.88 17.16
C LEU A 185 -7.41 -7.29 17.72
N SER A 186 -6.57 -8.08 17.08
CA SER A 186 -6.14 -9.37 17.61
C SER A 186 -5.34 -9.20 18.91
N PRO A 187 -5.31 -10.18 19.82
CA PRO A 187 -4.37 -10.16 20.94
C PRO A 187 -2.93 -9.96 20.43
N GLY A 188 -2.19 -9.03 21.03
CA GLY A 188 -0.82 -8.71 20.57
C GLY A 188 -0.74 -7.82 19.32
N ALA A 189 -1.87 -7.38 18.75
CA ALA A 189 -1.88 -6.55 17.55
C ALA A 189 -1.14 -5.22 17.72
N TRP A 190 -0.58 -4.74 16.62
CA TRP A 190 0.18 -3.49 16.57
C TRP A 190 -0.61 -2.39 15.90
N LEU A 191 -0.44 -1.16 16.39
CA LEU A 191 -0.94 0.04 15.75
C LEU A 191 0.22 0.98 15.47
N VAL A 192 0.23 1.56 14.28
CA VAL A 192 1.11 2.66 13.92
C VAL A 192 0.25 3.91 13.83
N VAL A 193 0.53 4.89 14.69
CA VAL A 193 -0.19 6.16 14.70
C VAL A 193 0.77 7.26 14.26
N GLU A 194 0.44 7.92 13.15
CA GLU A 194 1.14 9.10 12.63
C GLU A 194 0.38 10.36 13.04
N THR A 195 1.07 11.33 13.64
CA THR A 195 0.52 12.62 14.10
C THR A 195 1.56 13.74 13.92
N ASP A 196 1.16 15.01 14.02
CA ASP A 196 2.15 16.09 14.09
C ASP A 196 2.86 16.07 15.46
N GLY A 197 4.17 16.24 15.46
CA GLY A 197 5.04 16.16 16.63
C GLY A 197 4.81 17.27 17.66
N SER A 198 4.02 18.29 17.32
CA SER A 198 3.54 19.32 18.25
C SER A 198 2.22 18.96 18.96
N GLU A 199 1.51 17.93 18.52
CA GLU A 199 0.30 17.46 19.19
C GLU A 199 0.63 16.80 20.53
N GLU A 200 -0.35 16.62 21.41
CA GLU A 200 -0.18 15.77 22.58
C GLU A 200 -0.08 14.29 22.14
N PRO A 201 0.62 13.41 22.91
CA PRO A 201 0.67 11.98 22.62
C PRO A 201 -0.73 11.38 22.53
N THR A 202 -0.90 10.37 21.66
CA THR A 202 -2.21 9.77 21.43
C THR A 202 -2.78 9.18 22.73
N PRO A 203 -3.99 9.57 23.16
CA PRO A 203 -4.65 8.94 24.31
C PRO A 203 -4.81 7.44 24.09
N ARG A 204 -4.46 6.64 25.09
CA ARG A 204 -4.47 5.17 25.02
C ARG A 204 -5.51 4.63 26.00
N PRO A 205 -6.51 3.86 25.53
CA PRO A 205 -7.41 3.13 26.43
C PRO A 205 -6.65 1.99 27.12
N ASP A 206 -7.27 1.43 28.15
CA ASP A 206 -6.72 0.26 28.87
C ASP A 206 -6.43 -0.89 27.90
N GLY A 207 -5.31 -1.58 28.14
CA GLY A 207 -4.85 -2.68 27.30
C GLY A 207 -4.10 -2.25 26.03
N ILE A 208 -3.92 -0.95 25.77
CA ILE A 208 -3.03 -0.44 24.71
C ILE A 208 -1.77 0.18 25.33
N ASN A 209 -0.63 -0.41 25.02
CA ASN A 209 0.68 0.03 25.49
C ASN A 209 1.42 0.83 24.41
N LEU A 210 2.19 1.85 24.79
CA LEU A 210 3.14 2.50 23.88
C LEU A 210 4.47 1.73 23.95
N GLU A 211 4.89 1.17 22.83
CA GLU A 211 6.13 0.40 22.71
C GLU A 211 7.28 1.25 22.18
N LEU A 212 6.97 2.24 21.35
CA LEU A 212 7.96 3.16 20.79
C LEU A 212 7.31 4.46 20.34
N GLU A 213 7.96 5.58 20.66
CA GLU A 213 7.75 6.86 19.96
C GLU A 213 9.01 7.20 19.15
N ARG A 214 8.84 7.64 17.91
CA ARG A 214 9.90 8.23 17.09
C ARG A 214 9.42 9.49 16.40
N ARG A 215 10.34 10.44 16.21
CA ARG A 215 10.07 11.71 15.52
C ARG A 215 10.93 11.85 14.27
N PHE A 216 10.32 12.27 13.17
CA PHE A 216 10.95 12.54 11.88
C PHE A 216 10.62 13.97 11.45
N GLY A 217 11.41 14.94 11.91
CA GLY A 217 11.07 16.35 11.76
C GLY A 217 9.77 16.66 12.50
N ARG A 218 8.72 17.04 11.77
CA ARG A 218 7.38 17.31 12.32
C ARG A 218 6.51 16.07 12.48
N ILE A 219 6.91 14.92 11.95
CA ILE A 219 6.10 13.70 12.03
C ILE A 219 6.41 12.99 13.35
N ARG A 220 5.41 12.66 14.16
CA ARG A 220 5.52 11.72 15.27
C ARG A 220 4.88 10.39 14.86
N ILE A 221 5.64 9.31 15.06
CA ILE A 221 5.19 7.94 14.91
C ILE A 221 5.14 7.29 16.28
N GLU A 222 3.97 6.82 16.67
CA GLU A 222 3.75 6.01 17.86
C GLU A 222 3.47 4.56 17.43
N LEU A 223 4.26 3.62 17.92
CA LEU A 223 3.96 2.19 17.83
C LEU A 223 3.27 1.76 19.11
N LEU A 224 1.99 1.45 18.99
CA LEU A 224 1.17 0.95 20.07
C LEU A 224 0.97 -0.55 19.94
N ARG A 225 0.76 -1.23 21.06
CA ARG A 225 0.52 -2.67 21.10
C ARG A 225 -0.65 -3.01 21.99
N LYS A 226 -1.58 -3.80 21.48
CA LYS A 226 -2.64 -4.42 22.27
C LYS A 226 -2.05 -5.54 23.13
N GLY A 227 -2.39 -5.53 24.41
CA GLY A 227 -2.04 -6.60 25.33
C GLY A 227 -2.50 -7.98 24.83
N GLU A 228 -1.82 -9.03 25.27
CA GLU A 228 -2.12 -10.41 24.88
C GLU A 228 -3.28 -11.02 25.71
N THR A 229 -3.76 -10.30 26.73
CA THR A 229 -4.82 -10.78 27.62
C THR A 229 -6.21 -10.62 26.96
N PRO A 230 -7.06 -11.66 27.00
CA PRO A 230 -8.41 -11.63 26.42
C PRO A 230 -9.38 -10.68 27.14
#